data_AF-A0A2E7V8X3-F1
#
_entry.id   AF-A0A2E7V8X3-F1
#
_cell.length_a   1.000
_cell.length_b   1.000
_cell.length_c   1.000
_cell.angle_alpha   90.00
_cell.angle_beta   90.00
_cell.angle_gamma   90.00
#
_symmetry.space_group_name_H-M   'P 1'
#
loop_
_entity.id
_entity.type
_entity.pdbx_description
1 polymer ?
#
loop_
_entity_poly.entity_id
_entity_poly.type
_entity_poly.pdbx_seq_one_letter_code
_entity_poly.pdbx_strand_id
1 'polypeptide(L)'
;MMLKTEWNQMEKHKIRKTDRKGFILALEKDLEFIRGVATNHKNWNEETARSVTKLIGWGSVERVFKIGNKARSLKKSQAKEWEI
;
A
#
# COMPACT_ATOMS: atom_id res chain seq x y z
N MET A 1 20.57 35.40 -39.53
CA MET A 1 19.62 34.30 -39.74
C MET A 1 20.04 33.16 -38.81
N MET A 2 19.45 33.07 -37.61
CA MET A 2 19.83 32.06 -36.61
C MET A 2 18.98 30.80 -36.82
N LEU A 3 19.61 29.71 -37.29
CA LEU A 3 19.04 28.36 -37.25
C LEU A 3 19.11 27.84 -35.81
N LYS A 4 18.20 28.33 -34.95
CA LYS A 4 17.94 27.75 -33.63
C LYS A 4 16.89 26.64 -33.77
N THR A 5 17.28 25.54 -34.37
CA THR A 5 16.51 24.29 -34.34
C THR A 5 17.31 23.20 -33.63
N GLU A 6 17.78 23.51 -32.43
CA GLU A 6 18.31 22.53 -31.46
C GLU A 6 17.32 22.31 -30.30
N TRP A 7 16.02 22.39 -30.56
CA TRP A 7 14.97 22.21 -29.54
C TRP A 7 14.19 20.92 -29.69
N ASN A 8 14.83 19.79 -30.02
CA ASN A 8 14.11 18.52 -30.06
C ASN A 8 14.87 17.30 -29.51
N GLN A 9 15.83 17.53 -28.62
CA GLN A 9 16.47 16.44 -27.86
C GLN A 9 16.42 16.64 -26.34
N MET A 10 15.42 17.38 -25.82
CA MET A 10 15.10 17.29 -24.40
C MET A 10 14.28 16.03 -24.15
N GLU A 11 15.02 15.00 -23.73
CA GLU A 11 14.60 14.07 -22.69
C GLU A 11 13.21 13.46 -22.91
N LYS A 12 13.17 12.46 -23.80
CA LYS A 12 12.33 11.29 -23.53
C LYS A 12 12.75 10.77 -22.16
N HIS A 13 12.11 11.25 -21.10
CA HIS A 13 12.19 10.66 -19.77
C HIS A 13 12.00 9.17 -19.98
N LYS A 14 13.09 8.40 -19.85
CA LYS A 14 13.01 6.96 -19.75
C LYS A 14 12.13 6.75 -18.54
N ILE A 15 10.86 6.43 -18.77
CA ILE A 15 9.98 5.86 -17.76
C ILE A 15 10.77 4.64 -17.31
N ARG A 16 11.49 4.81 -16.19
CA ARG A 16 12.29 3.77 -15.57
C ARG A 16 11.25 2.68 -15.36
N LYS A 17 11.35 1.59 -16.13
CA LYS A 17 10.48 0.43 -15.95
C LYS A 17 10.75 -0.02 -14.52
N THR A 18 9.94 0.46 -13.58
CA THR A 18 9.97 0.01 -12.20
C THR A 18 9.87 -1.50 -12.29
N ASP A 19 10.85 -2.20 -11.74
CA ASP A 19 10.89 -3.65 -11.79
C ASP A 19 9.56 -4.17 -11.23
N ARG A 20 8.73 -4.73 -12.11
CA ARG A 20 7.36 -5.13 -11.79
C ARG A 20 7.35 -6.10 -10.62
N LYS A 21 8.42 -6.90 -10.48
CA LYS A 21 8.62 -7.81 -9.34
C LYS A 21 8.86 -7.05 -8.03
N GLY A 22 9.70 -6.02 -8.06
CA GLY A 22 9.96 -5.17 -6.89
C GLY A 22 8.70 -4.43 -6.42
N PHE A 23 7.87 -3.95 -7.34
CA PHE A 23 6.59 -3.31 -7.00
C PHE A 23 5.59 -4.29 -6.37
N ILE A 24 5.46 -5.50 -6.91
CA ILE A 24 4.60 -6.54 -6.33
C ILE A 24 5.07 -6.90 -4.92
N LEU A 25 6.38 -7.10 -4.73
CA LEU A 25 6.96 -7.42 -3.43
C LEU A 25 6.72 -6.32 -2.39
N ALA A 26 6.87 -5.05 -2.79
CA ALA A 26 6.56 -3.91 -1.92
C ALA A 26 5.08 -3.89 -1.51
N LEU A 27 4.16 -4.12 -2.45
CA LEU A 27 2.74 -4.22 -2.15
C LEU A 27 2.41 -5.38 -1.21
N GLU A 28 3.05 -6.55 -1.39
CA GLU A 28 2.88 -7.69 -0.50
C GLU A 28 3.31 -7.34 0.92
N LYS A 29 4.45 -6.65 1.07
CA LYS A 29 4.96 -6.21 2.37
C LYS A 29 4.06 -5.16 3.02
N ASP A 30 3.52 -4.21 2.26
CA ASP A 30 2.56 -3.24 2.77
C ASP A 30 1.28 -3.93 3.25
N LEU A 31 0.77 -4.92 2.51
CA LEU A 31 -0.41 -5.69 2.90
C LEU A 31 -0.16 -6.53 4.15
N GLU A 32 1.01 -7.16 4.26
CA GLU A 32 1.44 -7.92 5.45
C GLU A 32 1.50 -6.99 6.67
N PHE A 33 2.08 -5.80 6.52
CA PHE A 33 2.15 -4.78 7.57
C PHE A 33 0.76 -4.33 8.03
N ILE A 34 -0.14 -3.95 7.10
CA ILE A 34 -1.51 -3.52 7.43
C ILE A 34 -2.23 -4.63 8.21
N ARG A 35 -2.13 -5.88 7.76
CA ARG A 35 -2.74 -7.04 8.43
C ARG A 35 -2.17 -7.23 9.83
N GLY A 36 -0.85 -7.18 9.98
CA GLY A 36 -0.17 -7.33 11.27
C GLY A 36 -0.60 -6.26 12.28
N VAL A 37 -0.64 -5.00 11.87
CA VAL A 37 -1.11 -3.90 12.73
C VAL A 37 -2.59 -4.08 13.06
N ALA A 38 -3.45 -4.29 12.07
CA ALA A 38 -4.90 -4.37 12.31
C ALA A 38 -5.33 -5.54 13.21
N THR A 39 -4.62 -6.66 13.17
CA THR A 39 -4.94 -7.87 13.95
C THR A 39 -4.40 -7.87 15.37
N ASN A 40 -3.38 -7.05 15.65
CA ASN A 40 -2.70 -6.97 16.95
C ASN A 40 -3.01 -5.68 17.71
N HIS A 41 -3.32 -4.59 17.01
CA HIS A 41 -3.69 -3.34 17.65
C HIS A 41 -5.08 -3.48 18.31
N LYS A 42 -5.17 -3.17 19.62
CA LYS A 42 -6.42 -3.32 20.40
C LYS A 42 -7.59 -2.57 19.75
N ASN A 43 -7.31 -1.36 19.25
CA ASN A 43 -8.29 -0.46 18.67
C ASN A 43 -7.91 -0.12 17.21
N TRP A 44 -8.22 -1.01 16.27
CA TRP A 44 -8.16 -0.64 14.84
C TRP A 44 -9.32 0.31 14.52
N ASN A 45 -9.01 1.59 14.30
CA ASN A 45 -9.95 2.67 13.97
C ASN A 45 -9.41 3.52 12.80
N GLU A 46 -10.16 4.52 12.35
CA GLU A 46 -9.78 5.37 11.21
C GLU A 46 -8.48 6.14 11.46
N GLU A 47 -8.24 6.60 12.69
CA GLU A 47 -7.01 7.30 13.07
C GLU A 47 -5.78 6.40 12.97
N THR A 48 -5.89 5.16 13.44
CA THR A 48 -4.83 4.15 13.30
C THR A 48 -4.57 3.85 11.83
N ALA A 49 -5.64 3.70 11.02
CA ALA A 49 -5.52 3.51 9.58
C ALA A 49 -4.82 4.70 8.91
N ARG A 50 -5.15 5.95 9.30
CA ARG A 50 -4.49 7.16 8.79
C ARG A 50 -3.00 7.19 9.10
N SER A 51 -2.61 6.79 10.31
CA SER A 51 -1.19 6.66 10.70
C SER A 51 -0.48 5.58 9.88
N VAL A 52 -1.10 4.42 9.71
CA VAL A 52 -0.56 3.34 8.85
C VAL A 52 -0.42 3.81 7.40
N THR A 53 -1.43 4.48 6.85
CA THR A 53 -1.40 5.03 5.49
C THR A 53 -0.22 6.00 5.28
N LYS A 54 0.07 6.86 6.26
CA LYS A 54 1.22 7.76 6.22
C LYS A 54 2.55 7.01 6.26
N LEU A 55 2.66 5.95 7.05
CA LEU A 55 3.89 5.16 7.19
C LEU A 55 4.25 4.40 5.91
N ILE A 56 3.26 3.82 5.23
CA ILE A 56 3.46 3.07 3.97
C ILE A 56 3.43 3.96 2.72
N GLY A 57 3.13 5.26 2.88
CA GLY A 57 3.05 6.20 1.75
C GLY A 57 1.88 5.97 0.80
N TRP A 58 0.80 5.34 1.25
CA TRP A 58 -0.40 5.12 0.43
C TRP A 58 -1.29 6.37 0.39
N GLY A 59 -2.03 6.56 -0.70
CA GLY A 59 -2.90 7.74 -0.86
C GLY A 59 -4.31 7.59 -0.27
N SER A 60 -4.74 6.39 0.13
CA SER A 60 -6.12 6.12 0.51
C SER A 60 -6.23 5.47 1.89
N VAL A 61 -6.64 6.28 2.88
CA VAL A 61 -6.95 5.82 4.25
C VAL A 61 -8.09 4.83 4.25
N GLU A 62 -9.15 5.08 3.47
CA GLU A 62 -10.31 4.21 3.37
C GLU A 62 -9.93 2.79 2.92
N ARG A 63 -9.01 2.68 1.95
CA ARG A 63 -8.53 1.38 1.45
C ARG A 63 -7.76 0.62 2.52
N VAL A 64 -6.86 1.30 3.23
CA VAL A 64 -6.11 0.72 4.36
C VAL A 64 -7.07 0.27 5.45
N PHE A 65 -8.06 1.10 5.80
CA PHE A 65 -9.07 0.79 6.81
C PHE A 65 -9.90 -0.45 6.45
N LYS A 66 -10.38 -0.55 5.20
CA LYS A 66 -11.11 -1.73 4.69
C LYS A 66 -10.27 -2.99 4.72
N ILE A 67 -8.99 -2.91 4.33
CA ILE A 67 -8.06 -4.06 4.38
C ILE A 67 -7.87 -4.55 5.81
N GLY A 68 -7.65 -3.63 6.75
CA GLY A 68 -7.51 -3.97 8.17
C GLY A 68 -8.78 -4.57 8.79
N ASN A 69 -9.96 -4.04 8.44
CA ASN A 69 -11.24 -4.61 8.88
C ASN A 69 -11.43 -6.04 8.38
N LYS A 70 -11.09 -6.30 7.11
CA LYS A 70 -11.11 -7.66 6.54
C LYS A 70 -10.11 -8.59 7.24
N ALA A 71 -8.93 -8.10 7.62
CA ALA A 71 -7.96 -8.90 8.36
C ALA A 71 -8.48 -9.29 9.76
N ARG A 72 -9.16 -8.36 10.46
CA ARG A 72 -9.77 -8.63 11.77
C ARG A 72 -10.95 -9.60 11.67
N SER A 73 -11.78 -9.51 10.64
CA SER A 73 -12.91 -10.43 10.47
C SER A 73 -12.44 -11.87 10.20
N LEU A 74 -11.38 -12.05 9.42
CA LEU A 74 -10.80 -13.37 9.15
C LEU A 74 -10.21 -14.03 10.41
N LYS A 75 -9.50 -13.26 11.26
CA LYS A 75 -9.00 -13.78 12.56
C LYS A 75 -10.14 -14.21 13.48
N LYS A 76 -11.27 -13.48 13.50
CA LYS A 76 -12.47 -13.88 14.25
C LYS A 76 -13.13 -15.13 13.68
N SER A 77 -13.11 -15.31 12.36
CA SER A 77 -13.64 -16.51 11.70
C SER A 77 -12.82 -17.75 12.03
N GLN A 78 -11.48 -17.66 11.96
CA GLN A 78 -10.60 -18.80 12.29
C GLN A 78 -10.61 -19.15 13.79
N ALA A 79 -10.75 -18.16 14.68
CA ALA A 79 -10.89 -18.43 16.12
C ALA A 79 -12.18 -19.19 16.47
N LYS A 80 -13.23 -19.07 15.64
CA LYS A 80 -14.49 -19.81 15.80
C LYS A 80 -14.42 -21.26 15.28
N GLU A 81 -13.39 -21.60 14.52
CA GLU A 81 -13.25 -22.91 13.87
C GLU A 81 -12.59 -23.96 14.78
N TRP A 82 -12.09 -23.55 15.97
CA TRP A 82 -11.51 -24.42 16.99
C TRP A 82 -12.43 -24.70 18.19
N GLU A 83 -13.68 -24.19 18.19
CA GLU A 83 -14.70 -24.58 19.17
C GLU A 83 -15.52 -25.79 18.70
N ILE A 84 -14.84 -26.87 18.26
CA ILE A 84 -15.44 -28.18 17.99
C ILE A 84 -14.73 -29.23 18.85
#